data_AF-F3KH05-F1
#
_entry.id   AF-F3KH05-F1
#
_cell.length_a   1.000
_cell.length_b   1.000
_cell.length_c   1.000
_cell.angle_alpha   90.00
_cell.angle_beta   90.00
_cell.angle_gamma   90.00
#
_symmetry.space_group_name_H-M   'P 1'
#
loop_
_entity.id
_entity.type
_entity.pdbx_description
1 polymer ?
#
loop_
_entity_poly.entity_id
_entity_poly.type
_entity_poly.pdbx_seq_one_letter_code
_entity_poly.pdbx_strand_id
1 'polypeptide(L)'
;MLSWRVLNLGDAWLADTALQRVKAGCQQVYADTPYCGPLAVFFRHESEGGLHCELKVYFSPEASVLAEQFGATACAQPARSGLGLLFGSAQAATVLFPESES
;
A
#
# COMPACT_ATOMS: atom_id res chain seq x y z
N MET A 1 12.40 -11.74 7.97
CA MET A 1 11.37 -10.83 8.52
C MET A 1 10.66 -10.21 7.36
N LEU A 2 9.35 -10.42 7.22
CA LEU A 2 8.57 -9.72 6.20
C LEU A 2 8.24 -8.34 6.78
N SER A 3 8.76 -7.28 6.17
CA SER A 3 8.57 -5.90 6.61
C SER A 3 7.63 -5.17 5.67
N TRP A 4 6.93 -4.17 6.19
CA TRP A 4 6.19 -3.22 5.38
C TRP A 4 7.14 -2.50 4.42
N ARG A 5 6.63 -2.16 3.24
CA ARG A 5 7.39 -1.40 2.26
C ARG A 5 6.60 -0.21 1.75
N VAL A 6 7.30 0.87 1.42
CA VAL A 6 6.72 2.11 0.91
C VAL A 6 7.32 2.46 -0.45
N LEU A 7 6.45 2.90 -1.35
CA LEU A 7 6.81 3.50 -2.63
C LEU A 7 6.26 4.91 -2.65
N ASN A 8 7.12 5.90 -2.85
CA ASN A 8 6.70 7.26 -3.10
C ASN A 8 6.44 7.43 -4.60
N LEU A 9 5.19 7.74 -4.97
CA LEU A 9 4.79 8.01 -6.36
C LEU A 9 4.98 9.48 -6.75
N GLY A 10 5.40 10.34 -5.81
CA GLY A 10 5.61 11.77 -6.02
C GLY A 10 4.30 12.54 -6.11
N ASP A 11 4.31 13.63 -6.88
CA ASP A 11 3.19 14.57 -6.99
C ASP A 11 1.87 13.90 -7.40
N ALA A 12 0.82 14.15 -6.61
CA ALA A 12 -0.53 13.59 -6.77
C ALA A 12 -1.09 13.69 -8.20
N TRP A 13 -0.67 14.70 -8.98
CA TRP A 13 -1.19 14.92 -10.33
C TRP A 13 -0.71 13.88 -11.36
N LEU A 14 0.51 13.37 -11.22
CA LEU A 14 1.05 12.26 -12.01
C LEU A 14 0.83 10.91 -11.31
N ALA A 15 0.59 10.95 -10.01
CA ALA A 15 0.48 9.77 -9.19
C ALA A 15 -0.79 8.96 -9.44
N ASP A 16 -1.87 9.52 -10.00
CA ASP A 16 -3.08 8.74 -10.34
C ASP A 16 -2.76 7.65 -11.38
N THR A 17 -2.03 8.00 -12.44
CA THR A 17 -1.60 7.03 -13.46
C THR A 17 -0.63 5.99 -12.88
N ALA A 18 0.28 6.43 -12.01
CA ALA A 18 1.21 5.53 -11.34
C ALA A 18 0.49 4.58 -10.35
N LEU A 19 -0.53 5.08 -9.65
CA LEU A 19 -1.38 4.31 -8.74
C LEU A 19 -2.17 3.24 -9.50
N GLN A 20 -2.74 3.59 -10.67
CA GLN A 20 -3.40 2.61 -11.54
C GLN A 20 -2.42 1.53 -12.02
N ARG A 21 -1.17 1.87 -12.33
CA ARG A 21 -0.14 0.87 -12.69
C ARG A 21 0.15 -0.07 -11.53
N VAL A 22 0.26 0.44 -10.30
CA VAL A 22 0.45 -0.41 -9.12
C VAL A 22 -0.75 -1.33 -8.92
N LYS A 23 -1.97 -0.81 -9.05
CA LYS A 23 -3.20 -1.61 -8.95
C LYS A 23 -3.26 -2.71 -10.00
N ALA A 24 -2.96 -2.40 -11.26
CA ALA A 24 -2.90 -3.37 -12.34
C ALA A 24 -1.82 -4.43 -12.07
N GLY A 25 -0.65 -4.03 -11.57
CA GLY A 25 0.40 -4.96 -11.14
C GLY A 25 -0.06 -5.90 -10.02
N CYS A 26 -0.81 -5.41 -9.03
CA CYS A 26 -1.41 -6.24 -8.00
C CYS A 26 -2.37 -7.27 -8.61
N GLN A 27 -3.26 -6.83 -9.49
CA GLN A 27 -4.21 -7.71 -10.16
C GLN A 27 -3.53 -8.78 -11.00
N GLN A 28 -2.41 -8.46 -11.66
CA GLN A 28 -1.67 -9.42 -12.46
C GLN A 28 -0.91 -10.44 -11.59
N VAL A 29 -0.25 -9.97 -10.52
CA VAL A 29 0.57 -10.84 -9.65
C VAL A 29 -0.29 -11.73 -8.76
N TYR A 30 -1.45 -11.24 -8.32
CA TYR A 30 -2.31 -11.92 -7.35
C TYR A 30 -3.68 -12.31 -7.94
N ALA A 31 -3.82 -12.39 -9.27
CA ALA A 31 -5.08 -12.69 -9.96
C ALA A 31 -5.78 -13.96 -9.41
N ASP A 32 -4.98 -15.00 -9.18
CA ASP A 32 -5.43 -16.33 -8.74
C ASP A 32 -5.27 -16.54 -7.23
N THR A 33 -4.85 -15.52 -6.48
CA THR A 33 -4.68 -15.65 -5.03
C THR A 33 -6.00 -15.34 -4.33
N PRO A 34 -6.64 -16.32 -3.66
CA PRO A 34 -7.83 -16.04 -2.87
C PRO A 34 -7.46 -15.03 -1.76
N TYR A 35 -8.25 -13.96 -1.63
CA TYR A 35 -8.04 -12.84 -0.70
C TYR A 35 -8.29 -13.21 0.79
N CYS A 36 -7.79 -14.36 1.23
CA CYS A 36 -7.96 -14.91 2.58
C CYS A 36 -6.77 -14.63 3.52
N GLY A 37 -5.71 -13.97 3.04
CA GLY A 37 -4.53 -13.62 3.83
C GLY A 37 -4.39 -12.11 4.11
N PRO A 38 -3.39 -11.69 4.89
CA PRO A 38 -3.08 -10.27 5.16
C PRO A 38 -2.39 -9.60 3.95
N LEU A 39 -2.84 -9.92 2.73
CA LEU A 39 -2.37 -9.33 1.49
C LEU A 39 -3.20 -8.09 1.17
N ALA A 40 -2.59 -6.93 1.42
CA ALA A 40 -3.18 -5.65 1.05
C ALA A 40 -2.12 -4.63 0.60
N VAL A 41 -2.55 -3.72 -0.26
CA VAL A 41 -1.79 -2.55 -0.68
C VAL A 41 -2.64 -1.34 -0.38
N PHE A 42 -2.04 -0.36 0.28
CA PHE A 42 -2.70 0.87 0.71
C PHE A 42 -2.05 2.08 0.04
N PHE A 43 -2.75 3.19 0.02
CA PHE A 43 -2.19 4.48 -0.41
C PHE A 43 -2.56 5.57 0.58
N ARG A 44 -1.72 6.60 0.67
CA ARG A 44 -1.97 7.79 1.48
C ARG A 44 -1.43 9.02 0.78
N HIS A 45 -2.21 10.08 0.81
CA HIS A 45 -1.74 11.41 0.44
C HIS A 45 -1.06 12.02 1.66
N GLU A 46 0.21 12.38 1.52
CA GLU A 46 0.99 13.05 2.55
C GLU A 46 1.42 14.42 2.07
N SER A 47 1.15 15.43 2.90
CA SER A 47 1.60 16.80 2.70
C SER A 47 2.66 17.06 3.76
N GLU A 48 3.92 16.75 3.49
CA GLU A 48 5.03 17.09 4.39
C GLU A 48 5.29 18.60 4.35
N GLY A 49 4.42 19.39 4.98
CA GLY A 49 4.64 20.80 5.33
C GLY A 49 4.81 21.79 4.17
N GLY A 50 4.61 21.40 2.92
CA GLY A 50 4.79 22.24 1.72
C GLY A 50 3.55 22.35 0.83
N LEU A 51 3.76 22.83 -0.41
CA LEU A 51 2.73 23.01 -1.45
C LEU A 51 2.36 21.73 -2.21
N HIS A 52 3.11 20.65 -2.01
CA HIS A 52 2.99 19.42 -2.79
C HIS A 52 2.40 18.30 -1.94
N CYS A 53 1.33 17.68 -2.44
CA CYS A 53 0.81 16.43 -1.91
C CYS A 53 1.51 15.28 -2.62
N GLU A 54 2.24 14.48 -1.85
CA GLU A 54 2.85 13.25 -2.34
C GLU A 54 1.90 12.08 -2.13
N LEU A 55 1.85 11.17 -3.10
CA LEU A 55 1.12 9.93 -2.96
C LEU A 55 2.09 8.80 -2.59
N LYS A 56 1.96 8.27 -1.38
CA LYS A 56 2.72 7.11 -0.93
C LYS A 56 1.87 5.86 -0.99
N VAL A 57 2.45 4.78 -1.51
CA VAL A 57 1.83 3.45 -1.55
C VAL A 57 2.55 2.55 -0.56
N TYR A 58 1.78 1.88 0.28
CA TYR A 58 2.24 1.00 1.32
C TYR A 58 1.87 -0.45 1.00
N PHE A 59 2.87 -1.31 0.97
CA PHE A 59 2.71 -2.74 0.71
C PHE A 59 2.79 -3.49 2.03
N SER A 60 1.76 -4.30 2.28
CA SER A 60 1.81 -5.28 3.37
C SER A 60 2.99 -6.25 3.20
N PRO A 61 3.41 -6.92 4.28
CA PRO A 61 4.51 -7.88 4.22
C PRO A 61 4.30 -8.99 3.17
N GLU A 62 3.06 -9.44 3.00
CA GLU A 62 2.66 -10.43 1.97
C GLU A 62 2.74 -9.88 0.54
N ALA A 63 2.69 -8.55 0.37
CA ALA A 63 2.81 -7.89 -0.92
C ALA A 63 4.27 -7.56 -1.32
N SER A 64 5.26 -8.12 -0.60
CA SER A 64 6.69 -7.82 -0.77
C SER A 64 7.22 -8.06 -2.19
N VAL A 65 6.76 -9.11 -2.88
CA VAL A 65 7.14 -9.43 -4.26
C VAL A 65 6.80 -8.29 -5.22
N LEU A 66 5.62 -7.69 -5.06
CA LEU A 66 5.21 -6.56 -5.89
C LEU A 66 5.96 -5.29 -5.48
N ALA A 67 6.15 -5.08 -4.18
CA ALA A 67 6.90 -3.96 -3.65
C ALA A 67 8.34 -3.92 -4.21
N GLU A 68 9.01 -5.07 -4.31
CA GLU A 68 10.34 -5.20 -4.90
C GLU A 68 10.36 -4.88 -6.40
N GLN A 69 9.35 -5.33 -7.15
CA GLN A 69 9.22 -5.00 -8.58
C GLN A 69 9.11 -3.49 -8.85
N PHE A 70 8.46 -2.76 -7.95
CA PHE A 70 8.36 -1.30 -8.04
C PHE A 70 9.52 -0.55 -7.36
N GLY A 71 10.50 -1.25 -6.79
CA GLY A 71 11.62 -0.62 -6.09
C GLY A 71 11.24 0.05 -4.76
N ALA A 72 10.18 -0.42 -4.11
CA ALA A 72 9.74 0.08 -2.80
C ALA A 72 10.78 -0.23 -1.72
N THR A 73 10.95 0.71 -0.79
CA THR A 73 11.91 0.61 0.33
C THR A 73 11.24 0.06 1.58
N ALA A 74 12.03 -0.58 2.46
CA ALA A 74 11.52 -1.06 3.74
C ALA A 74 11.10 0.11 4.64
N CYS A 75 9.97 -0.03 5.33
CA CYS A 75 9.45 0.96 6.25
C CYS A 75 8.79 0.31 7.48
N ALA A 76 8.50 1.14 8.48
CA ALA A 76 7.61 0.74 9.57
C ALA A 76 6.17 0.56 9.05
N GLN A 77 5.35 -0.14 9.82
CA GLN A 77 3.91 -0.22 9.56
C GLN A 77 3.30 1.19 9.55
N PRO A 78 2.56 1.59 8.51
CA PRO A 78 1.94 2.91 8.45
C PRO A 78 0.78 3.01 9.46
N ALA A 79 0.41 4.23 9.87
CA ALA A 79 -0.79 4.43 10.68
C ALA A 79 -2.06 4.16 9.86
N ARG A 80 -3.08 3.51 10.46
CA ARG A 80 -4.36 3.22 9.78
C ARG A 80 -5.08 4.47 9.28
N SER A 81 -4.94 5.58 10.02
CA SER A 81 -5.56 6.86 9.74
C SER A 81 -5.11 7.42 8.39
N GLY A 82 -6.08 7.77 7.54
CA GLY A 82 -5.82 8.34 6.21
C GLY A 82 -5.32 7.34 5.16
N LEU A 83 -5.24 6.03 5.47
CA LEU A 83 -4.95 5.01 4.46
C LEU A 83 -6.20 4.62 3.67
N GLY A 84 -6.11 4.74 2.35
CA GLY A 84 -7.05 4.14 1.41
C GLY A 84 -6.60 2.73 1.02
N LEU A 85 -7.53 1.80 0.83
CA LEU A 85 -7.24 0.46 0.32
C LEU A 85 -7.15 0.52 -1.21
N LEU A 86 -5.99 0.18 -1.78
CA LEU A 86 -5.77 0.09 -3.23
C LEU A 86 -6.10 -1.31 -3.77
N PHE A 87 -5.65 -2.34 -3.05
CA PHE A 87 -5.78 -3.74 -3.40
C PHE A 87 -5.85 -4.61 -2.14
N GLY A 88 -6.57 -5.72 -2.20
CA GLY A 88 -6.84 -6.61 -1.06
C GLY A 88 -8.29 -6.55 -0.60
N SER A 89 -8.60 -7.25 0.48
CA SER A 89 -9.94 -7.27 1.09
C SER A 89 -10.01 -6.37 2.34
N ALA A 90 -11.22 -5.97 2.71
CA ALA A 90 -11.44 -5.28 3.99
C ALA A 90 -10.99 -6.13 5.19
N GLN A 91 -11.13 -7.46 5.08
CA GLN A 91 -10.67 -8.41 6.10
C GLN A 91 -9.15 -8.37 6.24
N ALA A 92 -8.40 -8.34 5.13
CA ALA A 92 -6.94 -8.18 5.17
C ALA A 92 -6.54 -6.89 5.89
N ALA A 93 -7.27 -5.79 5.67
CA ALA A 93 -7.04 -4.54 6.39
C ALA A 93 -7.30 -4.66 7.90
N THR A 94 -8.36 -5.35 8.32
CA THR A 94 -8.63 -5.60 9.76
C THR A 94 -7.55 -6.48 10.40
N VAL A 95 -7.06 -7.50 9.70
CA VAL A 95 -5.97 -8.36 10.21
C VAL A 95 -4.65 -7.60 10.34
N LEU A 96 -4.35 -6.71 9.38
CA LEU A 96 -3.13 -5.90 9.38
C LEU A 96 -3.20 -4.74 10.40
N PHE A 97 -4.40 -4.21 10.65
CA PHE A 97 -4.66 -3.14 11.60
C PHE A 97 -5.75 -3.58 12.58
N PRO A 98 -5.46 -4.53 13.47
CA PRO A 98 -6.41 -4.86 14.52
C PRO A 98 -6.64 -3.59 15.33
N GLU A 99 -7.91 -3.20 15.51
CA GLU A 99 -8.25 -2.20 16.51
C GLU A 99 -7.64 -2.68 17.81
N SER A 100 -6.66 -1.95 18.35
CA SER A 100 -6.12 -2.28 19.66
C SER A 100 -7.28 -2.08 20.63
N GLU A 101 -7.91 -3.20 21.04
CA GLU A 101 -8.90 -3.22 22.12
C GLU A 101 -8.31 -2.41 23.28
N SER A 102 -8.95 -1.27 23.56
CA SER A 102 -8.68 -0.44 24.74
C SER A 102 -9.61 -0.84 25.86
#